data_AF-A0A382HH26-F1
#
_entry.id   AF-A0A382HH26-F1
#
_cell.length_a   1.000
_cell.length_b   1.000
_cell.length_c   1.000
_cell.angle_alpha   90.00
_cell.angle_beta   90.00
_cell.angle_gamma   90.00
#
_symmetry.space_group_name_H-M   'P 1'
#
loop_
_entity.id
_entity.type
_entity.pdbx_description
1 polymer ?
#
loop_
_entity_poly.entity_id
_entity_poly.type
_entity_poly.pdbx_seq_one_letter_code
_entity_poly.pdbx_strand_id
1 'polypeptide(L)'
;MTFYNHCMTNWKGSRKTQHFTESVIREMTRLCNTHAGVNLSQGFPDFPAPDAVKEAACAAIRNDINQYAVTWGAPVMREAIARNFSAHYGVTVDPETQVTVCCGATEAMMST
;
A
#
# COMPACT_ATOMS: atom_id res chain seq x y z
N MET A 1 12.24 13.97 50.41
CA MET A 1 11.15 13.53 49.52
C MET A 1 11.30 14.26 48.20
N THR A 2 12.24 13.79 47.37
CA THR A 2 12.52 14.41 46.07
C THR A 2 13.00 13.34 45.10
N PHE A 3 12.08 12.49 44.66
CA PHE A 3 12.27 11.62 43.50
C PHE A 3 11.16 11.94 42.51
N TYR A 4 11.36 12.97 41.69
CA TYR A 4 10.60 13.17 40.45
C TYR A 4 11.30 14.26 39.61
N ASN A 5 12.20 13.84 38.71
CA ASN A 5 12.55 14.56 37.46
C ASN A 5 13.69 13.86 36.69
N HIS A 6 13.47 12.64 36.22
CA HIS A 6 14.46 12.03 35.31
C HIS A 6 13.89 11.24 34.13
N CYS A 7 12.64 11.44 33.73
CA CYS A 7 12.13 10.67 32.60
C CYS A 7 11.07 11.38 31.78
N MET A 8 11.38 12.57 31.23
CA MET A 8 10.74 13.06 30.01
C MET A 8 11.79 13.84 29.21
N THR A 9 11.77 13.67 27.88
CA THR A 9 12.55 14.37 26.82
C THR A 9 13.93 13.81 26.42
N ASN A 10 13.94 12.81 25.52
CA ASN A 10 14.75 12.79 24.28
C ASN A 10 14.54 11.50 23.45
N TRP A 11 13.29 11.17 23.09
CA TRP A 11 13.06 10.09 22.14
C TRP A 11 13.31 10.60 20.71
N LYS A 12 14.56 10.57 20.27
CA LYS A 12 14.90 10.74 18.86
C LYS A 12 14.78 9.38 18.19
N GLY A 13 13.97 9.29 17.13
CA GLY A 13 13.87 8.09 16.30
C GLY A 13 15.23 7.65 15.75
N SER A 14 15.28 6.43 15.20
CA SER A 14 16.49 5.86 14.59
C SER A 14 17.19 6.87 13.68
N ARG A 15 18.53 6.87 13.65
CA ARG A 15 19.30 7.77 12.77
C ARG A 15 18.86 7.65 11.30
N LYS A 16 18.46 6.45 10.87
CA LYS A 16 17.94 6.21 9.50
C LYS A 16 16.67 7.01 9.22
N THR A 17 15.76 7.14 10.19
CA THR A 17 14.49 7.84 9.98
C THR A 17 14.65 9.35 9.91
N GLN A 18 15.79 9.90 10.38
CA GLN A 18 16.08 11.33 10.34
C GLN A 18 16.34 11.86 8.93
N HIS A 19 16.52 10.98 7.94
CA HIS A 19 16.75 11.36 6.54
C HIS A 19 15.45 11.53 5.74
N PHE A 20 14.31 11.06 6.24
CA PHE A 20 13.04 11.19 5.54
C PHE A 20 12.38 12.53 5.84
N THR A 21 11.91 13.19 4.79
CA THR A 21 11.09 14.40 4.87
C THR A 21 9.69 14.14 4.36
N GLU A 22 8.81 15.12 4.53
CA GLU A 22 7.45 15.04 3.99
C GLU A 22 7.47 15.00 2.45
N SER A 23 6.51 14.26 1.87
CA SER A 23 6.28 14.26 0.41
C SER A 23 5.70 15.60 -0.05
N VAL A 24 6.32 16.18 -1.09
CA VAL A 24 5.89 17.42 -1.76
C VAL A 24 4.44 17.33 -2.28
N ILE A 25 3.99 16.13 -2.68
CA ILE A 25 2.60 15.90 -3.13
C ILE A 25 1.60 16.21 -2.00
N ARG A 26 1.95 15.85 -0.76
CA ARG A 26 1.11 16.10 0.41
C ARG A 26 1.07 17.59 0.77
N GLU A 27 2.20 18.27 0.61
CA GLU A 27 2.29 19.72 0.78
C GLU A 27 1.41 20.46 -0.24
N MET A 28 1.51 20.11 -1.52
CA MET A 28 0.71 20.74 -2.58
C MET A 28 -0.80 20.52 -2.39
N THR A 29 -1.19 19.34 -1.90
CA THR A 29 -2.59 19.06 -1.54
C THR A 29 -3.12 20.04 -0.48
N ARG A 30 -2.34 20.34 0.57
CA ARG A 30 -2.76 21.34 1.58
C ARG A 30 -2.90 22.74 0.99
N LEU A 31 -1.96 23.15 0.14
CA LEU A 31 -2.02 24.46 -0.51
C LEU A 31 -3.26 24.58 -1.40
N CYS A 32 -3.56 23.55 -2.20
CA CYS A 32 -4.76 23.54 -3.04
C CYS A 32 -6.03 23.67 -2.20
N ASN A 33 -6.13 22.97 -1.08
CA ASN A 33 -7.30 23.06 -0.19
C ASN A 33 -7.46 24.46 0.42
N THR A 34 -6.37 25.11 0.82
CA THR A 34 -6.40 26.48 1.36
C THR A 34 -6.85 27.51 0.33
N HIS A 35 -6.46 27.32 -0.93
CA HIS A 35 -6.70 28.28 -2.02
C HIS A 35 -7.86 27.90 -2.95
N ALA A 36 -8.62 26.85 -2.63
CA ALA A 36 -9.63 26.26 -3.52
C ALA A 36 -9.09 26.00 -4.94
N GLY A 37 -7.82 25.58 -5.02
CA GLY A 37 -7.12 25.29 -6.27
C GLY A 37 -7.42 23.89 -6.79
N VAL A 38 -7.32 23.72 -8.12
CA VAL A 38 -7.41 22.39 -8.75
C VAL A 38 -6.12 21.62 -8.47
N ASN A 39 -6.24 20.46 -7.81
CA ASN A 39 -5.09 19.67 -7.39
C ASN A 39 -4.67 18.65 -8.46
N LEU A 40 -3.71 19.02 -9.31
CA LEU A 40 -3.12 18.13 -10.31
C LEU A 40 -1.86 17.39 -9.81
N SER A 41 -1.54 17.49 -8.51
CA SER A 41 -0.36 16.84 -7.92
C SER A 41 -0.61 15.42 -7.43
N GLN A 42 -1.89 15.06 -7.21
CA GLN A 42 -2.26 13.74 -6.73
C GLN A 42 -2.28 12.72 -7.87
N GLY A 43 -1.62 11.59 -7.65
CA GLY A 43 -1.54 10.49 -8.63
C GLY A 43 -2.63 9.43 -8.45
N PHE A 44 -3.81 9.78 -7.91
CA PHE A 44 -4.93 8.85 -7.80
C PHE A 44 -6.17 9.38 -8.54
N PRO A 45 -7.05 8.50 -9.06
CA PRO A 45 -8.25 8.91 -9.78
C PRO A 45 -9.24 9.72 -8.94
N ASP A 46 -9.87 10.73 -9.53
CA ASP A 46 -10.98 11.50 -8.96
C ASP A 46 -12.37 10.91 -9.31
N PHE A 47 -12.39 9.74 -9.95
CA PHE A 47 -13.60 9.00 -10.33
C PHE A 47 -13.70 7.67 -9.57
N PRO A 48 -14.90 7.08 -9.45
CA PRO A 48 -15.10 5.84 -8.69
C PRO A 48 -14.40 4.64 -9.32
N ALA A 49 -14.02 3.68 -8.47
CA ALA A 49 -13.54 2.38 -8.93
C ALA A 49 -14.62 1.61 -9.72
N PRO A 50 -14.23 0.72 -10.66
CA PRO A 50 -15.15 -0.11 -11.41
C PRO A 50 -16.04 -0.98 -10.51
N ASP A 51 -17.32 -1.15 -10.88
CA ASP A 51 -18.32 -1.89 -10.08
C ASP A 51 -17.90 -3.35 -9.83
N ALA A 52 -17.32 -4.02 -10.83
CA ALA A 52 -16.87 -5.40 -10.68
C ALA A 52 -15.86 -5.60 -9.53
N VAL A 53 -14.98 -4.62 -9.28
CA VAL A 53 -14.00 -4.68 -8.18
C VAL A 53 -14.69 -4.48 -6.84
N LYS A 54 -15.61 -3.51 -6.77
CA LYS A 54 -16.39 -3.22 -5.55
C LYS A 54 -17.23 -4.43 -5.14
N GLU A 55 -17.95 -5.04 -6.10
CA GLU A 55 -18.77 -6.22 -5.84
C GLU A 55 -17.95 -7.43 -5.42
N ALA A 56 -16.79 -7.67 -6.05
CA ALA A 56 -15.90 -8.76 -5.65
C ALA A 56 -15.40 -8.60 -4.21
N ALA A 57 -15.04 -7.37 -3.81
CA ALA A 57 -14.63 -7.07 -2.44
C ALA A 57 -15.79 -7.29 -1.45
N CYS A 58 -17.00 -6.79 -1.77
CA CYS A 58 -18.19 -7.01 -0.94
C CYS A 58 -18.54 -8.50 -0.82
N ALA A 59 -18.42 -9.27 -1.89
CA ALA A 59 -18.67 -10.70 -1.88
C ALA A 59 -17.67 -11.45 -0.99
N ALA A 60 -16.38 -11.11 -1.05
CA ALA A 60 -15.36 -11.73 -0.19
C ALA A 60 -15.67 -11.49 1.30
N ILE A 61 -16.08 -10.27 1.66
CA ILE A 61 -16.50 -9.92 3.02
C ILE A 61 -17.74 -10.72 3.44
N ARG A 62 -18.79 -10.75 2.60
CA ARG A 62 -20.05 -11.47 2.90
C ARG A 62 -19.89 -12.98 3.02
N ASN A 63 -18.87 -13.54 2.39
CA ASN A 63 -18.55 -14.97 2.44
C ASN A 63 -17.51 -15.30 3.53
N ASP A 64 -17.23 -14.38 4.47
CA ASP A 64 -16.29 -14.57 5.58
C ASP A 64 -14.89 -15.01 5.14
N ILE A 65 -14.42 -14.55 3.98
CA ILE A 65 -13.03 -14.78 3.51
C ILE A 65 -12.10 -13.81 4.24
N ASN A 66 -11.80 -14.13 5.50
CA ASN A 66 -11.09 -13.23 6.43
C ASN A 66 -9.95 -13.91 7.21
N GLN A 67 -9.68 -15.19 6.93
CA GLN A 67 -8.55 -15.91 7.53
C GLN A 67 -7.23 -15.54 6.85
N TYR A 68 -6.12 -15.74 7.56
CA TYR A 68 -4.80 -15.45 7.03
C TYR A 68 -4.55 -16.19 5.70
N ALA A 69 -4.04 -15.43 4.73
CA ALA A 69 -3.44 -16.01 3.55
C ALA A 69 -2.09 -16.67 3.89
N VAL A 70 -1.57 -17.50 2.99
CA VAL A 70 -0.18 -17.96 3.07
C VAL A 70 0.79 -16.77 2.92
N THR A 71 2.01 -16.91 3.43
CA THR A 71 2.97 -15.82 3.63
C THR A 71 3.22 -14.96 2.39
N TRP A 72 3.23 -15.54 1.19
CA TRP A 72 3.48 -14.84 -0.08
C TRP A 72 2.21 -14.52 -0.89
N GLY A 73 1.02 -14.69 -0.30
CA GLY A 73 -0.26 -14.29 -0.88
C GLY A 73 -1.21 -15.45 -1.22
N ALA A 74 -2.50 -15.14 -1.30
CA ALA A 74 -3.54 -16.13 -1.59
C ALA A 74 -3.31 -16.84 -2.95
N PRO A 75 -3.43 -18.18 -3.03
CA PRO A 75 -3.17 -18.94 -4.27
C PRO A 75 -3.94 -18.42 -5.48
N VAL A 76 -5.24 -18.20 -5.32
CA VAL A 76 -6.13 -17.70 -6.39
C VAL A 76 -5.67 -16.34 -6.96
N MET A 77 -5.08 -15.49 -6.12
CA MET A 77 -4.58 -14.18 -6.53
C MET A 77 -3.26 -14.32 -7.29
N ARG A 78 -2.35 -15.16 -6.80
CA ARG A 78 -1.05 -15.41 -7.45
C ARG A 78 -1.22 -16.03 -8.83
N GLU A 79 -2.11 -17.01 -8.96
CA GLU A 79 -2.43 -17.62 -10.24
C GLU A 79 -3.03 -16.61 -11.23
N ALA A 80 -3.95 -15.75 -10.76
CA ALA A 80 -4.54 -14.72 -11.61
C ALA A 80 -3.51 -13.70 -12.10
N ILE A 81 -2.57 -13.30 -11.23
CA ILE A 81 -1.44 -12.42 -11.58
C ILE A 81 -0.55 -13.09 -12.63
N ALA A 82 -0.12 -14.34 -12.40
CA ALA A 82 0.74 -15.08 -13.33
C ALA A 82 0.07 -15.23 -14.70
N ARG A 83 -1.21 -15.63 -14.75
CA ARG A 83 -1.97 -15.74 -16.01
C ARG A 83 -2.06 -14.41 -16.75
N ASN A 84 -2.40 -13.32 -16.05
CA ASN A 84 -2.52 -12.00 -16.66
C ASN A 84 -1.17 -11.50 -17.20
N PHE A 85 -0.10 -11.66 -16.43
CA PHE A 85 1.25 -11.28 -16.84
C PHE A 85 1.70 -12.08 -18.06
N SER A 86 1.55 -13.40 -18.03
CA SER A 86 1.92 -14.26 -19.16
C SER A 86 1.13 -13.96 -20.42
N ALA A 87 -0.17 -13.67 -20.30
CA ALA A 87 -0.99 -13.27 -21.44
C ALA A 87 -0.57 -11.91 -22.02
N HIS A 88 -0.19 -10.95 -21.18
CA HIS A 88 0.16 -9.60 -21.62
C HIS A 88 1.57 -9.50 -22.20
N TYR A 89 2.53 -10.22 -21.61
CA TYR A 89 3.95 -10.09 -21.96
C TYR A 89 4.52 -11.31 -22.71
N GLY A 90 3.75 -12.40 -22.87
CA GLY A 90 4.19 -13.60 -23.57
C GLY A 90 5.27 -14.41 -22.83
N VAL A 91 5.47 -14.15 -21.53
CA VAL A 91 6.44 -14.84 -20.69
C VAL A 91 5.72 -15.72 -19.69
N THR A 92 6.02 -17.01 -19.68
CA THR A 92 5.46 -17.95 -18.69
C THR A 92 5.96 -17.60 -17.29
N VAL A 93 5.03 -17.37 -16.36
CA VAL A 93 5.32 -17.10 -14.94
C VAL A 93 4.74 -18.23 -14.09
N ASP A 94 5.58 -18.81 -13.22
CA ASP A 94 5.16 -19.77 -12.22
C ASP A 94 4.60 -19.05 -10.98
N PRO A 95 3.29 -19.19 -10.66
CA PRO A 95 2.68 -18.49 -9.54
C PRO A 95 3.21 -18.93 -8.16
N GLU A 96 3.80 -20.12 -8.02
CA GLU A 96 4.32 -20.61 -6.74
C GLU A 96 5.72 -20.11 -6.43
N THR A 97 6.55 -19.87 -7.45
CA THR A 97 7.97 -19.52 -7.26
C THR A 97 8.34 -18.11 -7.71
N GLN A 98 7.49 -17.45 -8.52
CA GLN A 98 7.82 -16.16 -9.15
C GLN A 98 6.80 -15.05 -8.83
N VAL A 99 5.83 -15.30 -7.95
CA VAL A 99 4.82 -14.31 -7.56
C VAL A 99 4.69 -14.21 -6.04
N THR A 100 4.91 -13.00 -5.53
CA THR A 100 4.66 -12.62 -4.14
C THR A 100 3.68 -11.45 -4.11
N VAL A 101 2.62 -11.56 -3.32
CA VAL A 101 1.66 -10.47 -3.10
C VAL A 101 2.13 -9.63 -1.91
N CYS A 102 2.18 -8.31 -2.10
CA CYS A 102 2.54 -7.33 -1.08
C CYS A 102 1.39 -6.34 -0.84
N CYS A 103 1.46 -5.57 0.24
CA CYS A 103 0.57 -4.45 0.58
C CYS A 103 0.87 -3.25 -0.32
N GLY A 104 0.60 -3.40 -1.61
CA GLY A 104 0.86 -2.40 -2.63
C GLY A 104 2.32 -2.36 -3.10
N ALA A 105 2.57 -1.56 -4.14
CA ALA A 105 3.88 -1.45 -4.76
C ALA A 105 4.95 -0.88 -3.81
N THR A 106 4.55 -0.07 -2.82
CA THR A 106 5.48 0.50 -1.83
C THR A 106 6.14 -0.56 -0.98
N GLU A 107 5.39 -1.55 -0.47
CA GLU A 107 6.00 -2.66 0.26
C GLU A 107 6.89 -3.48 -0.67
N ALA A 108 6.38 -3.83 -1.86
CA ALA A 108 7.14 -4.63 -2.83
C ALA A 108 8.54 -4.03 -3.09
N MET A 109 8.62 -2.73 -3.39
CA MET A 109 9.90 -2.03 -3.60
C MET A 109 10.84 -2.04 -2.39
N MET A 110 10.31 -2.15 -1.16
CA MET A 110 11.11 -2.13 0.06
C MET A 110 11.54 -3.54 0.50
N SER A 111 10.76 -4.57 0.15
CA SER A 111 10.92 -5.94 0.65
C SER A 111 11.68 -6.89 -0.29
N THR A 112 11.77 -6.55 -1.59
CA THR A 112 12.44 -7.35 -2.62
C THR A 112 13.68 -6.65 -3.14
#